data_AF-A0A9X9WK97-F1
#
_entry.id   AF-A0A9X9WK97-F1
#
_cell.length_a   1.000
_cell.length_b   1.000
_cell.length_c   1.000
_cell.angle_alpha   90.00
_cell.angle_beta   90.00
_cell.angle_gamma   90.00
#
_symmetry.space_group_name_H-M   'P 1'
#
loop_
_entity.id
_entity.type
_entity.pdbx_description
1 polymer ?
#
loop_
_entity_poly.entity_id
_entity_poly.type
_entity_poly.pdbx_seq_one_letter_code
_entity_poly.pdbx_strand_id
1 'polypeptide(L)'
;MNTADSTITNLFVARAEDGIGREDWLGSAQVTPGNAVLVRAPEGQGCLFNIRVVYIGGRTEDRPGVDLCAAGELRFEGGKALARSSRP
;
A
#
# COMPACT_ATOMS: atom_id res chain seq x y z
N MET A 1 -1.55 4.28 -7.26
CA MET A 1 -2.89 4.44 -7.84
C MET A 1 -3.83 3.32 -7.39
N ASN A 2 -5.09 3.66 -7.15
CA ASN A 2 -6.16 2.69 -6.97
C ASN A 2 -6.77 2.34 -8.34
N THR A 3 -6.54 1.13 -8.83
CA THR A 3 -7.10 0.59 -10.06
C THR A 3 -8.24 -0.40 -9.81
N ALA A 4 -8.59 -0.62 -8.53
CA ALA A 4 -9.77 -1.38 -8.14
C ALA A 4 -11.06 -0.60 -8.42
N ASP A 5 -12.19 -1.31 -8.34
CA ASP A 5 -13.54 -0.75 -8.40
C ASP A 5 -14.05 -0.18 -7.05
N SER A 6 -13.24 -0.31 -6.00
CA SER A 6 -13.60 0.04 -4.63
C SER A 6 -12.66 1.09 -4.04
N THR A 7 -13.20 2.02 -3.27
CA THR A 7 -12.43 3.10 -2.63
C THR A 7 -11.53 2.54 -1.53
N ILE A 8 -10.27 2.97 -1.49
CA ILE A 8 -9.36 2.71 -0.36
C ILE A 8 -9.62 3.75 0.72
N THR A 9 -9.88 3.29 1.94
CA THR A 9 -10.16 4.13 3.11
C THR A 9 -9.02 4.17 4.11
N ASN A 10 -8.14 3.16 4.14
CA ASN A 10 -7.00 3.12 5.04
C ASN A 10 -5.75 2.57 4.33
N LEU A 11 -4.60 3.09 4.72
CA LEU A 11 -3.29 2.66 4.25
C LEU A 11 -2.38 2.40 5.44
N PHE A 12 -1.90 1.18 5.58
CA PHE A 12 -0.96 0.80 6.62
C PHE A 12 0.39 0.50 5.99
N VAL A 13 1.44 1.12 6.52
CA VAL A 13 2.83 0.91 6.10
C VAL A 13 3.67 0.57 7.32
N ALA A 14 4.47 -0.48 7.22
CA ALA A 14 5.45 -0.87 8.22
C ALA A 14 6.73 -1.35 7.53
N ARG A 15 7.87 -1.25 8.21
CA ARG A 15 9.10 -1.88 7.71
C ARG A 15 8.89 -3.38 7.58
N ALA A 16 9.60 -4.01 6.65
CA ALA A 16 9.42 -5.43 6.36
C ALA A 16 9.58 -6.32 7.61
N GLU A 17 10.51 -5.97 8.50
CA GLU A 17 10.80 -6.64 9.77
C GLU A 17 9.76 -6.40 10.87
N ASP A 18 8.98 -5.32 10.78
CA ASP A 18 8.01 -4.92 11.81
C ASP A 18 6.61 -5.57 11.59
N GLY A 19 6.42 -6.29 10.48
CA GLY A 19 5.16 -6.95 10.16
C GLY A 19 4.13 -6.00 9.52
N ILE A 20 2.92 -5.93 10.07
CA ILE A 20 1.81 -5.12 9.53
C ILE A 20 1.74 -3.78 10.26
N GLY A 21 1.63 -2.69 9.48
CA GLY A 21 1.47 -1.33 10.01
C GLY A 21 0.22 -1.17 10.88
N ARG A 22 0.34 -0.35 11.92
CA ARG A 22 -0.76 -0.04 12.86
C ARG A 22 -1.34 1.35 12.66
N GLU A 23 -0.54 2.26 12.12
CA GLU A 23 -0.93 3.64 11.86
C GLU A 23 -1.54 3.74 10.46
N ASP A 24 -2.67 4.43 10.37
CA ASP A 24 -3.28 4.75 9.09
C ASP A 24 -2.65 6.00 8.50
N TRP A 25 -1.87 5.80 7.44
CA TRP A 25 -1.12 6.84 6.75
C TRP A 25 -2.00 7.69 5.81
N LEU A 26 -3.25 7.30 5.55
CA LEU A 26 -4.20 8.15 4.83
C LEU A 26 -4.85 9.20 5.73
N GLY A 27 -4.97 8.93 7.03
CA GLY A 27 -5.71 9.79 7.95
C GLY A 27 -7.18 9.94 7.52
N SER A 28 -7.57 11.13 7.11
CA SER A 28 -8.93 11.40 6.60
C SER A 28 -9.07 11.31 5.07
N ALA A 29 -7.96 11.10 4.35
CA ALA A 29 -7.96 10.99 2.90
C ALA A 29 -8.55 9.64 2.44
N GLN A 30 -9.09 9.63 1.23
CA GLN A 30 -9.57 8.41 0.57
C GLN A 30 -9.00 8.35 -0.84
N VAL A 31 -8.73 7.14 -1.33
CA VAL A 31 -8.27 6.94 -2.72
C VAL A 31 -9.40 6.28 -3.50
N THR A 32 -10.18 7.10 -4.21
CA THR A 32 -11.25 6.62 -5.08
C THR A 32 -10.68 5.85 -6.29
N PRO A 33 -11.47 4.98 -6.95
CA PRO A 33 -11.07 4.33 -8.19
C PRO A 33 -10.50 5.33 -9.21
N GLY A 34 -9.41 4.96 -9.86
CA GLY A 34 -8.72 5.79 -10.85
C GLY A 34 -7.84 6.91 -10.27
N ASN A 35 -7.81 7.08 -8.95
CA ASN A 35 -7.05 8.15 -8.30
C ASN A 35 -5.79 7.63 -7.60
N ALA A 36 -4.89 8.53 -7.25
CA ALA A 36 -3.66 8.23 -6.52
C ALA A 36 -3.42 9.31 -5.45
N VAL A 37 -2.70 8.93 -4.41
CA VAL A 37 -2.21 9.86 -3.39
C VAL A 37 -0.70 9.71 -3.30
N LEU A 38 -0.01 10.80 -2.96
CA LEU A 38 1.41 10.77 -2.67
C LEU A 38 1.60 10.64 -1.17
N VAL A 39 2.33 9.61 -0.76
CA VAL A 39 2.65 9.37 0.64
C VAL A 39 4.16 9.35 0.77
N ARG A 40 4.69 10.06 1.77
CA ARG A 40 6.13 10.11 2.02
C ARG A 40 6.47 9.16 3.16
N ALA A 41 7.36 8.22 2.89
CA ALA A 41 7.96 7.44 3.96
C ALA A 41 8.83 8.35 4.85
N PRO A 42 8.80 8.16 6.18
CA PRO A 42 9.73 8.82 7.09
C PRO A 42 11.18 8.55 6.68
N GLU A 43 12.01 9.58 6.75
CA GLU A 43 13.44 9.45 6.45
C GLU A 43 14.13 8.47 7.40
N GLY A 44 15.14 7.76 6.90
CA GLY A 44 15.99 6.88 7.71
C GLY A 44 15.44 5.48 8.03
N GLN A 45 14.28 5.10 7.49
CA GLN A 45 13.65 3.78 7.78
C GLN A 45 14.01 2.64 6.81
N GLY A 46 14.90 2.88 5.85
CA GLY A 46 15.25 1.92 4.80
C GLY A 46 14.25 1.92 3.65
N CYS A 47 14.30 0.88 2.81
CA CYS A 47 13.55 0.81 1.55
C CYS A 47 12.48 -0.28 1.53
N LEU A 48 12.56 -1.30 2.38
CA LEU A 48 11.70 -2.49 2.34
C LEU A 48 10.54 -2.36 3.33
N PHE A 49 9.31 -2.37 2.80
CA PHE A 49 8.10 -2.18 3.58
C PHE A 49 7.03 -3.22 3.26
N ASN A 50 6.23 -3.55 4.27
CA ASN A 50 4.95 -4.23 4.10
C ASN A 50 3.85 -3.17 4.04
N ILE A 51 3.03 -3.25 3.01
CA ILE A 51 1.94 -2.29 2.76
C ILE A 51 0.62 -3.05 2.75
N ARG A 52 -0.38 -2.51 3.44
CA ARG A 52 -1.76 -3.01 3.42
C ARG A 52 -2.69 -1.86 3.10
N VAL A 53 -3.61 -2.08 2.16
CA VAL A 53 -4.73 -1.18 1.93
C VAL A 53 -6.02 -1.81 2.43
N VAL A 54 -6.92 -0.99 2.95
CA VAL A 54 -8.29 -1.39 3.31
C VAL A 54 -9.24 -0.66 2.38
N TYR A 55 -10.09 -1.43 1.72
CA TYR A 55 -11.17 -0.93 0.89
C TYR A 55 -12.41 -0.68 1.74
N ILE A 56 -13.31 0.17 1.24
CA ILE A 56 -14.64 0.36 1.82
C ILE A 56 -15.33 -1.02 1.96
N GLY A 57 -15.91 -1.28 3.13
CA GLY A 57 -16.46 -2.58 3.50
C GLY A 57 -15.45 -3.55 4.14
N GLY A 58 -14.20 -3.14 4.36
CA GLY A 58 -13.22 -3.85 5.19
C GLY A 58 -12.38 -4.91 4.47
N ARG A 59 -12.55 -5.08 3.15
CA ARG A 59 -11.68 -5.95 2.34
C ARG A 59 -10.26 -5.39 2.34
N THR A 60 -9.25 -6.26 2.41
CA THR A 60 -7.84 -5.86 2.42
C THR A 60 -7.05 -6.42 1.24
N GLU A 61 -6.01 -5.70 0.82
CA GLU A 61 -4.99 -6.17 -0.10
C GLU A 61 -3.60 -5.86 0.49
N ASP A 62 -2.79 -6.92 0.61
CA ASP A 62 -1.46 -6.84 1.20
C ASP A 62 -0.37 -6.95 0.13
N ARG A 63 0.67 -6.13 0.30
CA ARG A 63 1.86 -6.09 -0.53
C ARG A 63 3.08 -6.15 0.38
N PRO A 64 3.54 -7.36 0.74
CA PRO A 64 4.72 -7.51 1.58
C PRO A 64 6.02 -7.31 0.79
N GLY A 65 7.06 -6.82 1.45
CA GLY A 65 8.41 -6.70 0.87
C GLY A 65 8.53 -5.75 -0.32
N VAL A 66 7.76 -4.66 -0.33
CA VAL A 66 7.84 -3.61 -1.34
C VAL A 66 9.09 -2.79 -1.12
N ASP A 67 9.94 -2.71 -2.15
CA ASP A 67 11.07 -1.79 -2.20
C ASP A 67 10.60 -0.41 -2.69
N LEU A 68 10.41 0.53 -1.78
CA LEU A 68 9.99 1.90 -2.08
C LEU A 68 11.09 2.76 -2.72
N CYS A 69 12.36 2.36 -2.63
CA CYS A 69 13.45 3.06 -3.27
C CYS A 69 13.54 2.71 -4.77
N ALA A 70 13.12 1.51 -5.13
CA ALA A 70 13.01 1.06 -6.52
C ALA A 70 11.62 1.28 -7.15
N ALA A 71 10.57 1.40 -6.33
CA ALA A 71 9.21 1.57 -6.81
C ALA A 71 8.89 3.05 -7.13
N GLY A 72 8.59 3.34 -8.40
CA GLY A 72 8.09 4.67 -8.79
C GLY A 72 6.60 4.88 -8.48
N GLU A 73 5.80 3.81 -8.50
CA GLU A 73 4.35 3.88 -8.23
C GLU A 73 3.83 2.49 -7.84
N LEU A 74 2.94 2.43 -6.84
CA LEU A 74 2.22 1.21 -6.48
C LEU A 74 0.80 1.23 -7.02
N ARG A 75 0.39 0.16 -7.70
CA ARG A 75 -0.98 -0.06 -8.18
C ARG A 75 -1.68 -1.12 -7.33
N PHE A 76 -2.90 -0.82 -6.91
CA PHE A 76 -3.76 -1.67 -6.10
C PHE A 76 -5.03 -2.00 -6.88
N GLU A 77 -5.28 -3.28 -7.12
CA GLU A 77 -6.30 -3.76 -8.08
C GLU A 77 -7.53 -4.35 -7.39
N GLY A 78 -7.51 -4.46 -6.05
CA GLY A 78 -8.56 -5.11 -5.28
C GLY A 78 -8.49 -6.64 -5.30
N GLY A 79 -7.40 -7.18 -5.86
CA GLY A 79 -7.11 -8.60 -5.91
C GLY A 79 -6.63 -9.15 -4.56
N LYS A 80 -6.60 -10.47 -4.42
CA LYS A 80 -5.91 -11.10 -3.29
C LYS A 80 -4.42 -10.76 -3.38
N ALA A 81 -3.81 -10.41 -2.24
CA ALA A 81 -2.39 -10.13 -2.05
C ALA A 81 -1.48 -11.02 -2.93
N LEU A 82 -1.12 -10.55 -4.12
CA LEU A 82 -0.11 -11.20 -4.95
C LEU A 82 1.24 -10.62 -4.55
N ALA A 83 1.83 -11.22 -3.52
CA ALA A 83 3.26 -11.12 -3.30
C ALA A 83 3.98 -11.70 -4.53
N ARG A 84 4.97 -10.96 -5.03
CA ARG A 84 5.94 -11.27 -6.12
C ARG A 84 5.53 -10.88 -7.53
N SER A 85 5.97 -9.70 -7.94
CA SER A 85 6.43 -9.46 -9.31
C SER A 85 7.96 -9.60 -9.36
N SER A 86 8.44 -10.84 -9.42
CA SER A 86 9.76 -11.14 -9.99
C SER A 86 9.68 -10.88 -11.50
N ARG A 87 10.50 -9.94 -11.98
CA ARG A 87 10.66 -9.57 -13.39
C ARG A 87 11.31 -10.72 -14.18
N PRO A 88 10.93 -10.95 -15.47
CA PRO A 88 11.53 -11.98 -16.33
C PRO A 88 12.98 -11.67 -16.69
#